data_AF-A0A0S8HR84-F1
#
_entry.id   AF-A0A0S8HR84-F1
#
_cell.length_a   1.000
_cell.length_b   1.000
_cell.length_c   1.000
_cell.angle_alpha   90.00
_cell.angle_beta   90.00
_cell.angle_gamma   90.00
#
_symmetry.space_group_name_H-M   'P 1'
#
loop_
_entity.id
_entity.type
_entity.pdbx_description
1 polymer ?
#
loop_
_entity_poly.entity_id
_entity_poly.type
_entity_poly.pdbx_seq_one_letter_code
_entity_poly.pdbx_strand_id
1 'polypeptide(L)' 'MIGRVKIKNLNSRIQCRIFMKEEAEEIRVRYKYRKLIQSGKIKLSHRSATLIIGPDCAYHLYSMNTGK' A
#
# COMPACT_ATOMS: atom_id res chain seq x y z
N MET A 1 -12.80 -1.92 16.37
CA MET A 1 -12.60 -3.33 16.79
C MET A 1 -12.91 -4.21 15.58
N ILE A 2 -11.90 -4.65 14.82
CA ILE A 2 -12.11 -5.46 13.61
C ILE A 2 -12.19 -6.92 14.05
N GLY A 3 -13.33 -7.55 13.80
CA GLY A 3 -13.66 -8.89 14.28
C GLY A 3 -12.68 -9.95 13.76
N ARG A 4 -12.22 -10.82 14.67
CA ARG A 4 -11.41 -12.00 14.33
C ARG A 4 -12.26 -12.96 13.51
N VAL A 5 -11.99 -13.08 12.21
CA VAL A 5 -12.60 -14.10 11.35
C VAL A 5 -12.10 -15.47 11.82
N LYS A 6 -13.01 -16.28 12.38
CA LYS A 6 -12.75 -17.69 12.72
C LYS A 6 -12.68 -18.49 11.42
N ILE A 7 -11.48 -18.67 10.88
CA ILE A 7 -11.24 -19.58 9.75
C ILE A 7 -11.28 -21.01 10.29
N LYS A 8 -12.38 -21.72 9.99
CA LYS A 8 -12.54 -23.14 10.33
C LYS A 8 -11.72 -23.99 9.36
N ASN A 9 -10.77 -24.75 9.92
CA ASN A 9 -10.15 -25.96 9.37
C ASN A 9 -9.93 -25.98 7.83
N LEU A 10 -8.91 -25.27 7.34
CA LEU A 10 -8.43 -25.39 5.97
C LEU A 10 -7.12 -26.17 5.93
N ASN A 11 -7.04 -27.17 5.05
CA ASN A 11 -5.84 -27.94 4.76
C ASN A 11 -4.62 -27.01 4.54
N SER A 12 -3.50 -27.28 5.21
CA SER A 12 -2.32 -26.40 5.29
C SER A 12 -1.77 -25.91 3.94
N ARG A 13 -1.86 -26.74 2.88
CA ARG A 13 -1.51 -26.34 1.49
C ARG A 13 -2.42 -25.26 0.91
N ILE A 14 -3.72 -25.33 1.20
CA ILE A 14 -4.69 -24.36 0.71
C ILE A 14 -4.47 -23.03 1.43
N GLN A 15 -4.19 -23.06 2.74
CA GLN A 15 -3.88 -21.87 3.53
C GLN A 15 -2.63 -21.15 3.01
N CYS A 16 -1.53 -21.86 2.74
CA CYS A 16 -0.31 -21.27 2.22
C CYS A 16 -0.53 -20.60 0.84
N ARG A 17 -1.34 -21.23 -0.03
CA ARG A 17 -1.69 -20.68 -1.35
C ARG A 17 -2.61 -19.45 -1.28
N ILE A 18 -3.53 -19.40 -0.32
CA ILE A 18 -4.38 -18.22 -0.07
C ILE A 18 -3.52 -17.08 0.47
N PHE A 19 -2.66 -17.36 1.45
CA PHE A 19 -1.76 -16.38 2.04
C PHE A 19 -0.81 -15.74 1.02
N MET A 20 -0.18 -16.55 0.16
CA MET A 20 0.67 -16.05 -0.94
C MET A 20 -0.10 -15.18 -1.95
N LYS A 21 -1.39 -15.49 -2.18
CA LYS A 21 -2.24 -14.66 -3.05
C LYS A 21 -2.57 -13.32 -2.39
N GLU A 22 -2.84 -13.31 -1.09
CA GLU A 22 -3.11 -12.10 -0.32
C GLU A 22 -1.87 -11.19 -0.29
N GLU A 23 -0.68 -11.73 0.01
CA GLU A 23 0.57 -10.97 -0.03
C GLU A 23 0.85 -10.40 -1.42
N ALA A 24 0.66 -11.20 -2.49
CA ALA A 24 0.84 -10.74 -3.85
C ALA A 24 -0.17 -9.66 -4.27
N GLU A 25 -1.40 -9.70 -3.75
CA GLU A 25 -2.40 -8.67 -3.99
C GLU A 25 -2.06 -7.38 -3.23
N GLU A 26 -1.65 -7.48 -1.96
CA GLU A 26 -1.21 -6.34 -1.17
C GLU A 26 -0.04 -5.61 -1.82
N ILE A 27 0.95 -6.36 -2.32
CA ILE A 27 2.08 -5.82 -3.06
C ILE A 27 1.61 -5.10 -4.32
N ARG A 28 0.73 -5.72 -5.12
CA ARG A 28 0.18 -5.11 -6.34
C ARG A 28 -0.56 -3.81 -6.05
N VAL A 29 -1.40 -3.80 -5.01
CA VAL A 29 -2.16 -2.63 -4.58
C VAL A 29 -1.22 -1.51 -4.12
N ARG A 30 -0.19 -1.82 -3.32
CA ARG A 30 0.83 -0.85 -2.90
C ARG A 30 1.55 -0.23 -4.10
N TYR A 31 1.97 -1.02 -5.08
CA TYR A 31 2.61 -0.52 -6.30
C TYR A 31 1.66 0.35 -7.15
N LYS A 32 0.38 -0.03 -7.25
CA LYS A 32 -0.63 0.77 -7.94
C LYS A 32 -0.78 2.15 -7.31
N TYR A 33 -0.95 2.22 -5.99
CA TYR A 33 -1.06 3.50 -5.28
C TYR A 33 0.22 4.33 -5.37
N ARG A 34 1.40 3.70 -5.26
CA ARG A 34 2.69 4.38 -5.47
C ARG A 34 2.75 5.06 -6.84
N LYS A 35 2.37 4.37 -7.92
CA LYS A 35 2.33 4.96 -9.27
C LYS A 35 1.34 6.12 -9.38
N LEU A 36 0.15 5.99 -8.77
CA LEU A 36 -0.86 7.06 -8.81
C LEU A 36 -0.41 8.32 -8.08
N ILE A 37 0.25 8.17 -6.92
CA ILE A 37 0.82 9.28 -6.16
C ILE A 37 1.97 9.92 -6.95
N GLN A 38 2.90 9.12 -7.48
CA GLN A 38 4.04 9.61 -8.24
C GLN A 38 3.64 10.35 -9.52
N SER A 39 2.58 9.89 -10.19
CA SER A 39 2.03 10.54 -11.38
C SER A 39 1.17 11.77 -11.09
N GLY A 40 0.98 12.15 -9.82
CA GLY A 40 0.19 13.31 -9.43
C GLY A 40 -1.33 13.16 -9.64
N LYS A 41 -1.81 11.98 -10.03
CA LYS A 41 -3.25 11.69 -10.24
C LYS A 41 -4.04 11.68 -8.93
N ILE A 42 -3.38 11.43 -7.81
CA ILE A 42 -3.95 11.53 -6.47
C ILE A 42 -3.10 12.52 -5.68
N LYS A 43 -3.73 13.58 -5.16
CA LYS A 43 -3.11 14.49 -4.20
C LYS A 43 -3.39 13.99 -2.79
N LEU A 44 -2.34 13.62 -2.07
CA LEU A 44 -2.40 13.26 -0.66
C LEU A 44 -1.68 14.33 0.16
N SER A 45 -1.95 14.38 1.47
CA SER A 45 -1.09 15.13 2.37
C SER A 45 0.29 14.49 2.44
N HIS A 46 1.34 15.30 2.63
CA HIS A 46 2.72 14.81 2.73
C HIS A 46 2.84 13.65 3.75
N ARG A 47 2.21 13.80 4.93
CA ARG A 47 2.16 12.75 5.96
C ARG A 47 1.60 11.42 5.44
N SER A 48 0.52 11.47 4.65
CA SER A 48 -0.12 10.26 4.11
C SER A 48 0.71 9.64 2.98
N ALA A 49 1.34 10.47 2.15
CA ALA A 49 2.26 9.99 1.11
C ALA A 49 3.47 9.27 1.73
N THR A 50 4.06 9.83 2.79
CA THR A 50 5.20 9.24 3.52
C THR A 50 4.92 7.81 4.00
N LEU A 51 3.69 7.52 4.46
CA LEU A 51 3.30 6.18 4.90
C LEU A 51 3.20 5.16 3.76
N ILE A 52 2.98 5.61 2.51
CA ILE A 52 2.73 4.73 1.36
C ILE A 52 3.98 4.57 0.49
N ILE A 53 4.65 5.68 0.16
CA ILE A 53 5.80 5.70 -0.75
C ILE A 53 7.14 5.81 -0.03
N GLY A 54 7.14 6.09 1.27
CA GLY A 54 8.34 6.32 2.08
C GLY A 54 8.72 7.80 2.20
N PRO A 55 9.51 8.17 3.22
CA PRO A 55 9.83 9.56 3.54
C PRO A 55 10.65 10.25 2.45
N ASP A 56 11.66 9.59 1.91
CA ASP A 56 12.55 10.13 0.87
C ASP A 56 11.77 10.45 -0.43
N CYS A 57 11.01 9.47 -0.90
CA CYS A 57 10.17 9.61 -2.08
C CYS A 57 9.09 10.70 -1.90
N ALA A 58 8.49 10.78 -0.71
CA ALA A 58 7.53 11.84 -0.39
C ALA A 58 8.17 13.23 -0.30
N TYR A 59 9.40 13.33 0.20
CA TYR A 59 10.14 14.60 0.23
C TYR A 59 10.40 15.11 -1.18
N HIS A 60 10.93 14.27 -2.07
CA HIS A 60 11.18 14.67 -3.46
C HIS A 60 9.89 15.08 -4.19
N LEU A 61 8.80 14.34 -3.98
CA LEU A 61 7.54 14.62 -4.66
C LEU A 61 6.87 15.93 -4.21
N TYR A 62 6.95 16.27 -2.93
CA TYR A 62 6.22 17.40 -2.36
C TYR A 62 7.10 18.65 -2.09
N SER A 63 8.42 18.51 -1.91
CA SER A 63 9.34 19.66 -1.74
C SER A 63 9.60 20.39 -3.05
N MET A 64 9.55 19.71 -4.19
CA MET A 64 9.62 20.38 -5.49
C MET A 64 8.35 21.20 -5.81
N ASN A 65 7.27 20.99 -5.06
CA ASN A 65 5.99 21.62 -5.29
C ASN A 65 5.69 22.79 -4.32
N THR A 66 6.62 23.15 -3.43
CA THR A 66 6.52 24.31 -2.52
C THR A 66 7.07 25.61 -3.09
N GLY A 67 7.40 25.65 -4.39
CA GLY A 67 7.86 26.85 -5.10
C GLY A 67 6.78 27.54 -5.95
N LYS A 68 5.60 27.79 -5.39
CA LYS A 68 4.59 28.70 -5.97
C LYS A 68 4.04 29.64 -4.92
#